data_AF-A0A955EJP0-F1
#
_entry.id   AF-A0A955EJP0-F1
#
_cell.length_a   1.000
_cell.length_b   1.000
_cell.length_c   1.000
_cell.angle_alpha   90.00
_cell.angle_beta   90.00
_cell.angle_gamma   90.00
#
_symmetry.space_group_name_H-M   'P 1'
#
loop_
_entity.id
_entity.type
_entity.pdbx_description
1 polymer ?
#
loop_
_entity_poly.entity_id
_entity_poly.type
_entity_poly.pdbx_seq_one_letter_code
_entity_poly.pdbx_strand_id
1 'polypeptide(L)'
;MQVFRGIPVSHGIAIGRAFVLDDVRQHIPRRTVSDTQSEVGRLESALDASRADLDRMRLQAEDELGSEAAKIFAFHQGMLADPSLTSPIRKRIEEESVTAEYAVQEQFRIVADRFGSMTDSAFRTKVDDVWDLHHRVLRHLIGEHDSLLDGMDGDVIVLAPDLTPSQTASFRNRSVLGFGTDMGGRTSHTAIFARALGIPAV
;
A
#
# COMPACT_ATOMS: atom_id res chain seq x y z
N MET A 1 22.20 20.45 2.98
CA MET A 1 20.90 20.85 3.59
C MET A 1 19.93 21.11 2.46
N GLN A 2 18.83 20.37 2.41
CA GLN A 2 17.76 20.56 1.42
C GLN A 2 16.57 21.23 2.09
N VAL A 3 15.89 22.11 1.37
CA VAL A 3 14.70 22.83 1.85
C VAL A 3 13.58 22.59 0.85
N PHE A 4 12.51 21.96 1.31
CA PHE A 4 11.29 21.76 0.54
C PHE A 4 10.24 22.78 0.98
N ARG A 5 9.52 23.33 0.01
CA ARG A 5 8.45 24.31 0.26
C ARG A 5 7.14 23.68 -0.18
N GLY A 6 6.20 23.56 0.75
CA GLY A 6 4.83 23.09 0.49
C GLY A 6 3.78 24.12 0.88
N ILE A 7 2.56 23.66 1.09
CA ILE A 7 1.42 24.51 1.41
C ILE A 7 1.15 24.40 2.90
N PRO A 8 1.38 25.44 3.72
CA PRO A 8 1.15 25.32 5.15
C PRO A 8 -0.35 25.07 5.41
N VAL A 9 -0.65 23.93 6.02
CA VAL A 9 -2.03 23.54 6.36
C VAL A 9 -2.30 23.67 7.86
N SER A 10 -1.28 23.49 8.70
CA SER A 10 -1.36 23.64 10.16
C SER A 10 -0.07 24.28 10.71
N HIS A 11 -0.20 25.21 11.65
CA HIS A 11 0.90 26.04 12.14
C HIS A 11 1.71 25.34 13.23
N GLY A 12 2.99 25.69 13.31
CA GLY A 12 3.90 25.30 14.39
C GLY A 12 5.25 24.84 13.85
N ILE A 13 6.13 24.42 14.77
CA ILE A 13 7.47 23.94 14.45
C ILE A 13 7.63 22.57 15.10
N ALA A 14 7.90 21.56 14.29
CA ALA A 14 8.19 20.20 14.73
C ALA A 14 9.64 19.86 14.40
N ILE A 15 10.35 19.23 15.35
CA ILE A 15 11.70 18.74 15.16
C ILE A 15 11.72 17.31 15.71
N GLY A 16 11.99 16.34 14.85
CA GLY A 16 11.96 14.93 15.20
C GLY A 16 12.59 14.08 14.11
N ARG A 17 12.66 12.77 14.34
CA ARG A 17 13.14 11.83 13.33
C ARG A 17 12.13 11.71 12.21
N ALA A 18 12.57 11.73 10.96
CA ALA A 18 11.68 11.49 9.83
C ALA A 18 11.26 10.01 9.80
N PHE A 19 9.96 9.77 9.76
CA PHE A 19 9.35 8.47 9.53
C PHE A 19 8.66 8.53 8.16
N VAL A 20 9.23 7.84 7.17
CA VAL A 20 8.71 7.87 5.80
C VAL A 20 7.66 6.78 5.64
N LEU A 21 6.41 7.21 5.54
CA LEU A 21 5.27 6.43 5.11
C LEU A 21 5.27 6.43 3.58
N ASP A 22 6.13 5.59 3.00
CA ASP A 22 6.11 5.41 1.56
C ASP A 22 4.89 4.59 1.16
N ASP A 23 4.38 4.87 -0.03
CA ASP A 23 3.46 3.97 -0.70
C ASP A 23 4.14 2.60 -0.80
N VAL A 24 3.37 1.53 -0.92
CA VAL A 24 3.77 0.12 -0.71
C VAL A 24 4.77 -0.41 -1.76
N ARG A 25 5.50 0.49 -2.43
CA ARG A 25 6.39 0.25 -3.55
C ARG A 25 7.79 -0.17 -3.15
N GLN A 26 8.32 0.20 -1.96
CA GLN A 26 9.78 0.15 -1.81
C GLN A 26 10.36 -0.81 -0.75
N HIS A 27 9.71 -1.12 0.37
CA HIS A 27 10.26 -2.16 1.24
C HIS A 27 9.29 -2.71 2.29
N ILE A 28 8.78 -3.93 2.07
CA ILE A 28 8.21 -4.72 3.17
C ILE A 28 9.36 -5.41 3.91
N PRO A 29 9.60 -5.14 5.21
CA PRO A 29 10.69 -5.77 5.94
C PRO A 29 10.44 -7.26 6.10
N ARG A 30 11.49 -8.07 5.91
CA ARG A 30 11.45 -9.49 6.23
C ARG A 30 11.30 -9.66 7.75
N ARG A 31 10.13 -10.14 8.17
CA ARG A 31 9.85 -10.51 9.57
C ARG A 31 9.51 -11.98 9.64
N THR A 32 10.01 -12.65 10.67
CA THR A 32 9.69 -14.05 10.93
C THR A 32 8.51 -14.16 11.88
N VAL A 33 7.68 -15.17 11.67
CA VAL A 33 6.49 -15.46 12.48
C VAL A 33 6.56 -16.85 13.07
N SER A 34 5.91 -17.06 14.21
CA SER A 34 5.77 -18.39 14.82
C SER A 34 4.52 -19.13 14.36
N ASP A 35 3.48 -18.41 13.91
CA ASP A 35 2.21 -18.97 13.45
C ASP A 35 2.02 -18.73 11.95
N THR A 36 2.55 -19.64 11.15
CA THR A 36 2.42 -19.58 9.68
C THR A 36 0.99 -19.82 9.21
N GLN A 37 0.16 -20.55 9.98
CA GLN A 37 -1.23 -20.82 9.60
C GLN A 37 -2.08 -19.57 9.70
N SER A 38 -1.86 -18.74 10.72
CA SER A 38 -2.50 -17.43 10.83
C SER A 38 -2.15 -16.54 9.62
N GLU A 39 -0.87 -16.48 9.24
CA GLU A 39 -0.42 -15.70 8.07
C GLU A 39 -1.00 -16.21 6.75
N VAL A 40 -1.13 -17.53 6.58
CA VAL A 40 -1.83 -18.11 5.41
C VAL A 40 -3.31 -17.72 5.41
N GLY A 41 -3.97 -17.73 6.57
CA GLY A 41 -5.36 -17.26 6.69
C GLY A 41 -5.53 -15.78 6.33
N ARG A 42 -4.58 -14.92 6.75
CA ARG A 42 -4.52 -13.50 6.37
C ARG A 42 -4.34 -13.33 4.86
N LEU A 43 -3.45 -14.11 4.24
CA LEU A 43 -3.24 -14.12 2.79
C LEU A 43 -4.52 -14.45 2.03
N GLU A 44 -5.19 -15.56 2.37
CA GLU A 44 -6.42 -15.96 1.68
C GLU A 44 -7.52 -14.91 1.82
N SER A 45 -7.70 -14.35 3.02
CA SER A 45 -8.66 -13.28 3.26
C SER A 45 -8.38 -12.05 2.41
N ALA A 46 -7.10 -11.66 2.27
CA ALA A 46 -6.70 -10.53 1.46
C ALA A 46 -6.85 -10.76 -0.05
N LEU A 47 -6.58 -11.99 -0.53
CA LEU A 47 -6.83 -12.38 -1.91
C LEU A 47 -8.32 -12.33 -2.24
N ASP A 48 -9.17 -12.84 -1.36
CA ASP A 48 -10.63 -12.83 -1.55
C ASP A 48 -11.20 -11.41 -1.54
N ALA A 49 -10.76 -10.56 -0.61
CA ALA A 49 -11.13 -9.14 -0.60
C ALA A 49 -10.66 -8.40 -1.86
N SER A 50 -9.46 -8.71 -2.35
CA SER A 50 -8.92 -8.15 -3.59
C SER A 50 -9.73 -8.57 -4.81
N ARG A 51 -10.16 -9.84 -4.88
CA ARG A 51 -11.02 -10.35 -5.96
C ARG A 51 -12.38 -9.66 -5.95
N ALA A 52 -12.97 -9.45 -4.77
CA ALA A 52 -14.24 -8.74 -4.62
C ALA A 52 -14.13 -7.26 -5.05
N ASP A 53 -13.03 -6.58 -4.71
CA ASP A 53 -12.76 -5.22 -5.20
C ASP A 53 -12.69 -5.17 -6.73
N LEU A 54 -11.95 -6.11 -7.34
CA LEU A 54 -11.79 -6.16 -8.78
C LEU A 54 -13.11 -6.45 -9.51
N ASP A 55 -13.98 -7.29 -8.96
CA ASP A 55 -15.28 -7.56 -9.57
C ASP A 55 -16.18 -6.32 -9.55
N ARG A 56 -16.20 -5.59 -8.42
CA ARG A 56 -16.91 -4.31 -8.33
C ARG A 56 -16.39 -3.30 -9.36
N MET A 57 -15.07 -3.14 -9.46
CA MET A 57 -14.45 -2.23 -10.43
C MET A 57 -14.72 -2.65 -11.88
N ARG A 58 -14.71 -3.95 -12.17
CA ARG A 58 -15.05 -4.48 -13.49
C ARG A 58 -16.48 -4.12 -13.89
N LEU A 59 -17.45 -4.37 -13.01
CA LEU A 59 -18.86 -4.07 -13.25
C LEU A 59 -19.09 -2.56 -13.44
N GLN A 60 -18.45 -1.73 -12.61
CA GLN A 60 -18.55 -0.28 -12.73
C GLN A 60 -17.93 0.23 -14.04
N ALA A 61 -16.75 -0.27 -14.42
CA ALA A 61 -16.09 0.11 -15.66
C ALA A 61 -16.89 -0.34 -16.90
N GLU A 62 -17.53 -1.51 -16.83
CA GLU A 62 -18.39 -2.01 -17.91
C GLU A 62 -19.61 -1.10 -18.12
N ASP A 63 -20.23 -0.63 -17.04
CA ASP A 63 -21.39 0.28 -17.07
C ASP A 63 -21.02 1.70 -17.53
N GLU A 64 -19.93 2.26 -17.02
CA GLU A 64 -19.55 3.66 -17.26
C GLU A 64 -18.74 3.88 -18.56
N LEU A 65 -17.86 2.93 -18.90
CA LEU A 65 -16.83 3.08 -19.94
C LEU A 65 -16.88 2.00 -21.02
N GLY A 66 -17.73 0.99 -20.85
CA GLY A 66 -17.91 -0.12 -21.78
C GLY A 66 -16.93 -1.28 -21.59
N SER A 67 -17.12 -2.32 -22.41
CA SER A 67 -16.47 -3.62 -22.23
C SER A 67 -14.94 -3.61 -22.39
N GLU A 68 -14.36 -2.69 -23.17
CA GLU A 68 -12.90 -2.59 -23.30
C GLU A 68 -12.22 -2.17 -22.00
N ALA A 69 -12.82 -1.26 -21.24
CA ALA A 69 -12.29 -0.85 -19.93
C ALA A 69 -12.38 -2.00 -18.90
N ALA A 70 -13.47 -2.77 -18.96
CA ALA A 70 -13.68 -3.94 -18.09
C ALA A 70 -12.64 -5.06 -18.29
N LYS A 71 -12.05 -5.20 -19.50
CA LYS A 71 -11.03 -6.22 -19.78
C LYS A 71 -9.77 -6.07 -18.92
N ILE A 72 -9.43 -4.85 -18.51
CA ILE A 72 -8.28 -4.60 -17.63
C ILE A 72 -8.49 -5.30 -16.29
N PHE A 73 -9.66 -5.12 -15.68
CA PHE A 73 -10.00 -5.76 -14.41
C PHE A 73 -10.18 -7.29 -14.54
N ALA A 74 -10.72 -7.76 -15.67
CA ALA A 74 -10.80 -9.19 -15.95
C ALA A 74 -9.41 -9.85 -16.02
N PHE A 75 -8.42 -9.16 -16.62
CA PHE A 75 -7.03 -9.61 -16.60
C PHE A 75 -6.47 -9.70 -15.18
N HIS A 76 -6.66 -8.66 -14.36
CA HIS A 76 -6.25 -8.68 -12.95
C HIS A 76 -6.89 -9.82 -12.15
N GLN A 77 -8.19 -10.10 -12.36
CA GLN A 77 -8.87 -11.24 -11.75
C GLN A 77 -8.24 -12.56 -12.17
N GLY A 78 -7.92 -12.72 -13.46
CA GLY A 78 -7.22 -13.89 -13.99
C GLY A 78 -5.85 -14.11 -13.33
N MET A 79 -5.10 -13.03 -13.09
CA MET A 79 -3.81 -13.11 -12.38
C MET A 79 -3.96 -13.59 -10.93
N LEU A 80 -4.94 -13.08 -10.16
CA LEU A 80 -5.18 -13.55 -8.78
C LEU A 80 -5.77 -14.95 -8.69
N ALA A 81 -6.40 -15.43 -9.76
CA ALA A 81 -6.93 -16.79 -9.84
C ALA A 81 -5.84 -17.80 -10.22
N ASP A 82 -4.72 -17.36 -10.78
CA ASP A 82 -3.64 -18.24 -11.22
C ASP A 82 -2.84 -18.80 -10.02
N PRO A 83 -2.84 -20.14 -9.81
CA PRO A 83 -2.03 -20.78 -8.78
C PRO A 83 -0.52 -20.53 -8.94
N SER A 84 -0.04 -20.20 -10.15
CA SER A 84 1.36 -19.87 -10.41
C SER A 84 1.82 -18.59 -9.71
N LEU A 85 0.88 -17.67 -9.43
CA LEU A 85 1.12 -16.47 -8.63
C LEU A 85 0.92 -16.76 -7.14
N THR A 86 -0.18 -17.40 -6.75
CA THR A 86 -0.60 -17.50 -5.34
C THR A 86 0.08 -18.63 -4.55
N SER A 87 0.33 -19.78 -5.18
CA SER A 87 0.95 -20.93 -4.49
C SER A 87 2.36 -20.63 -3.98
N PRO A 88 3.25 -19.94 -4.75
CA PRO A 88 4.57 -19.56 -4.24
C PRO A 88 4.52 -18.61 -3.04
N ILE A 89 3.50 -17.75 -2.93
CA ILE A 89 3.32 -16.85 -1.78
C ILE A 89 3.05 -17.68 -0.52
N ARG A 90 2.06 -18.57 -0.59
CA ARG A 90 1.74 -19.50 0.50
C ARG A 90 2.95 -20.33 0.90
N LYS A 91 3.64 -20.93 -0.08
CA LYS A 91 4.84 -21.75 0.14
C LYS A 91 5.93 -20.97 0.87
N ARG A 92 6.15 -19.71 0.49
CA ARG A 92 7.14 -18.84 1.13
C ARG A 92 6.79 -18.55 2.60
N ILE A 93 5.53 -18.30 2.92
CA ILE A 93 5.06 -18.14 4.31
C ILE A 93 5.36 -19.39 5.13
N GLU A 94 5.00 -20.56 4.61
CA GLU A 94 5.12 -21.85 5.32
C GLU A 94 6.58 -22.30 5.48
N GLU A 95 7.38 -22.24 4.41
CA GLU A 95 8.76 -22.75 4.41
C GLU A 95 9.75 -21.78 5.05
N GLU A 96 9.59 -20.47 4.82
CA GLU A 96 10.51 -19.46 5.35
C GLU A 96 10.05 -18.86 6.68
N SER A 97 8.84 -19.22 7.14
CA SER A 97 8.22 -18.70 8.37
C SER A 97 8.19 -17.17 8.41
N VAL A 98 7.77 -16.55 7.31
CA VAL A 98 7.72 -15.08 7.13
C VAL A 98 6.30 -14.54 7.09
N THR A 99 6.13 -13.23 7.29
CA THR A 99 4.81 -12.59 7.19
C THR A 99 4.24 -12.62 5.77
N ALA A 100 2.91 -12.57 5.66
CA ALA A 100 2.19 -12.57 4.40
C ALA A 100 2.55 -11.37 3.52
N GLU A 101 2.75 -10.19 4.09
CA GLU A 101 3.12 -8.99 3.34
C GLU A 101 4.46 -9.16 2.65
N TYR A 102 5.46 -9.70 3.37
CA TYR A 102 6.77 -9.94 2.81
C TYR A 102 6.70 -10.98 1.70
N ALA A 103 5.92 -12.05 1.90
CA ALA A 103 5.78 -13.08 0.89
C ALA A 103 5.10 -12.58 -0.40
N VAL A 104 4.07 -11.74 -0.27
CA VAL A 104 3.40 -11.08 -1.40
C VAL A 104 4.38 -10.16 -2.12
N GLN A 105 5.08 -9.29 -1.40
CA GLN A 105 6.06 -8.37 -1.98
C GLN A 105 7.13 -9.09 -2.81
N GLU A 106 7.71 -10.15 -2.27
CA GLU A 106 8.76 -10.90 -2.95
C GLU A 106 8.23 -11.59 -4.21
N GLN A 107 7.05 -12.21 -4.14
CA GLN A 107 6.50 -12.91 -5.30
C GLN A 107 6.07 -11.97 -6.41
N PHE A 108 5.42 -10.86 -6.09
CA PHE A 108 5.04 -9.86 -7.09
C PHE A 108 6.26 -9.20 -7.72
N ARG A 109 7.34 -8.97 -6.96
CA ARG A 109 8.62 -8.51 -7.52
C ARG A 109 9.18 -9.50 -8.54
N ILE A 110 9.21 -10.80 -8.22
CA ILE A 110 9.66 -11.85 -9.16
C ILE A 110 8.84 -11.84 -10.46
N VAL A 111 7.52 -11.67 -10.35
CA VAL A 111 6.63 -11.61 -11.52
C VAL A 111 6.88 -10.32 -12.32
N ALA A 112 6.96 -9.17 -11.66
CA ALA A 112 7.23 -7.88 -12.30
C ALA A 112 8.58 -7.89 -13.04
N ASP A 113 9.64 -8.41 -12.41
CA ASP A 113 10.97 -8.54 -13.01
C ASP A 113 10.94 -9.45 -14.23
N ARG A 114 10.22 -10.57 -14.14
CA ARG A 114 10.04 -11.50 -15.27
C ARG A 114 9.36 -10.81 -16.45
N PHE A 115 8.25 -10.11 -16.21
CA PHE A 115 7.53 -9.34 -17.25
C PHE A 115 8.39 -8.22 -17.84
N GLY A 116 9.12 -7.47 -17.00
CA GLY A 116 10.00 -6.38 -17.41
C GLY A 116 11.21 -6.84 -18.23
N SER A 117 11.68 -8.07 -18.02
CA SER A 117 12.78 -8.69 -18.77
C SER A 117 12.40 -9.21 -20.15
N MET A 118 11.10 -9.28 -20.48
CA MET A 118 10.64 -9.76 -21.78
C MET A 118 10.86 -8.71 -22.87
N THR A 119 11.28 -9.16 -24.05
CA THR A 119 11.64 -8.29 -25.18
C THR A 119 10.43 -7.64 -25.87
N ASP A 120 9.25 -8.24 -25.72
CA ASP A 120 8.00 -7.75 -26.29
C ASP A 120 7.45 -6.58 -25.46
N SER A 121 7.19 -5.46 -26.13
CA SER A 121 6.69 -4.22 -25.51
C SER A 121 5.33 -4.41 -24.85
N ALA A 122 4.52 -5.37 -25.30
CA ALA A 122 3.23 -5.68 -24.71
C ALA A 122 3.33 -6.22 -23.27
N PHE A 123 4.45 -6.85 -22.88
CA PHE A 123 4.66 -7.33 -21.51
C PHE A 123 5.24 -6.25 -20.60
N ARG A 124 5.96 -5.27 -21.15
CA ARG A 124 6.48 -4.14 -20.37
C ARG A 124 5.35 -3.27 -19.82
N THR A 125 4.26 -3.10 -20.57
CA THR A 125 3.08 -2.38 -20.10
C THR A 125 2.31 -3.14 -19.02
N LYS A 126 2.53 -4.44 -18.87
CA LYS A 126 1.94 -5.28 -17.81
C LYS A 126 2.68 -5.22 -16.48
N VAL A 127 3.88 -4.64 -16.43
CA VAL A 127 4.61 -4.44 -15.16
C VAL A 127 3.80 -3.55 -14.22
N ASP A 128 3.21 -2.48 -14.76
CA ASP A 128 2.38 -1.58 -13.96
C ASP A 128 1.09 -2.26 -13.47
N ASP A 129 0.48 -3.12 -14.30
CA ASP A 129 -0.68 -3.96 -13.91
C ASP A 129 -0.32 -4.92 -12.75
N VAL A 130 0.87 -5.53 -12.80
CA VAL A 130 1.36 -6.42 -11.71
C VAL A 130 1.51 -5.63 -10.42
N TRP A 131 2.07 -4.43 -10.49
CA TRP A 131 2.22 -3.58 -9.31
C TRP A 131 0.88 -3.06 -8.80
N ASP A 132 -0.08 -2.64 -9.65
CA ASP A 132 -1.41 -2.25 -9.18
C ASP A 132 -2.08 -3.39 -8.37
N LEU A 133 -1.98 -4.61 -8.90
CA LEU A 133 -2.51 -5.79 -8.23
C LEU A 133 -1.82 -6.09 -6.90
N HIS A 134 -0.49 -5.92 -6.85
CA HIS A 134 0.30 -6.03 -5.62
C HIS A 134 -0.20 -5.06 -4.54
N HIS A 135 -0.36 -3.78 -4.87
CA HIS A 135 -0.82 -2.76 -3.93
C HIS A 135 -2.20 -3.10 -3.37
N ARG A 136 -3.09 -3.60 -4.22
CA ARG A 136 -4.43 -4.03 -3.81
C ARG A 136 -4.38 -5.14 -2.78
N VAL A 137 -3.60 -6.20 -3.02
CA VAL A 137 -3.47 -7.32 -2.08
C VAL A 137 -2.82 -6.85 -0.78
N LEU A 138 -1.75 -6.07 -0.87
CA LEU A 138 -1.08 -5.56 0.34
C LEU A 138 -1.96 -4.62 1.16
N ARG A 139 -2.81 -3.80 0.53
CA ARG A 139 -3.76 -2.95 1.25
C ARG A 139 -4.70 -3.77 2.13
N HIS A 140 -5.13 -4.94 1.67
CA HIS A 140 -5.97 -5.83 2.47
C HIS A 140 -5.18 -6.58 3.56
N LEU A 141 -3.90 -6.88 3.34
CA LEU A 141 -3.03 -7.54 4.33
C LEU A 141 -2.60 -6.63 5.48
N ILE A 142 -2.14 -5.43 5.14
CA ILE A 142 -1.72 -4.37 6.06
C ILE A 142 -2.96 -3.80 6.78
N GLY A 143 -4.15 -3.99 6.19
CA GLY A 143 -5.34 -3.22 6.47
C GLY A 143 -5.17 -1.80 5.94
N GLU A 144 -6.27 -1.07 5.74
CA GLU A 144 -6.14 0.34 5.39
C GLU A 144 -5.45 1.16 6.52
N HIS A 145 -5.26 0.63 7.75
CA HIS A 145 -5.24 1.49 8.95
C HIS A 145 -4.17 1.29 10.05
N ASP A 146 -3.35 0.23 10.15
CA ASP A 146 -2.51 0.13 11.38
C ASP A 146 -1.03 -0.28 11.23
N SER A 147 -0.66 -1.25 10.38
CA SER A 147 0.68 -1.85 10.53
C SER A 147 1.86 -1.00 10.05
N LEU A 148 1.63 -0.02 9.15
CA LEU A 148 2.70 0.88 8.70
C LEU A 148 3.15 1.88 9.77
N LEU A 149 2.27 2.23 10.71
CA LEU A 149 2.57 3.15 11.81
C LEU A 149 3.11 2.42 13.06
N ASP A 150 2.99 1.10 13.11
CA ASP A 150 3.44 0.28 14.26
C ASP A 150 4.97 0.18 14.40
N GLY A 151 5.71 0.58 13.37
CA GLY A 151 7.17 0.71 13.43
C GLY A 151 7.67 2.04 14.02
N MET A 152 6.77 2.92 14.48
CA MET A 152 7.14 4.23 15.00
C MET A 152 7.59 4.14 16.45
N ASP A 153 8.91 4.19 16.67
CA ASP A 153 9.49 4.34 18.01
C ASP A 153 9.74 5.82 18.33
N GLY A 154 9.10 6.31 19.39
CA GLY A 154 9.31 7.65 19.93
C GLY A 154 8.78 8.79 19.05
N ASP A 155 9.30 10.00 19.28
CA ASP A 155 8.82 11.22 18.63
C ASP A 155 9.31 11.35 17.19
N VAL A 156 8.36 11.39 16.23
CA VAL A 156 8.67 11.39 14.79
C VAL A 156 7.89 12.45 14.00
N ILE A 157 8.43 12.79 12.83
CA ILE A 157 7.77 13.57 11.78
C ILE A 157 7.43 12.63 10.63
N VAL A 158 6.15 12.51 10.27
CA VAL A 158 5.71 11.61 9.20
C VAL A 158 5.86 12.28 7.84
N LEU A 159 6.47 11.59 6.87
CA LEU A 159 6.54 12.04 5.47
C LEU A 159 5.86 11.00 4.58
N ALA A 160 4.91 11.39 3.74
CA ALA A 160 4.17 10.44 2.90
C ALA A 160 3.72 11.06 1.57
N PRO A 161 3.51 10.28 0.49
CA PRO A 161 2.93 10.81 -0.73
C PRO A 161 1.52 11.41 -0.52
N ASP A 162 0.69 10.72 0.25
CA ASP A 162 -0.64 11.18 0.71
C ASP A 162 -0.98 10.47 2.03
N LEU A 163 -1.97 10.98 2.76
CA LEU A 163 -2.48 10.39 4.00
C LEU A 163 -4.00 10.32 4.00
N THR A 164 -4.52 9.16 4.36
CA THR A 164 -5.96 8.95 4.54
C THR A 164 -6.47 9.61 5.84
N PRO A 165 -7.78 9.91 5.94
CA PRO A 165 -8.42 10.37 7.17
C PRO A 165 -8.14 9.49 8.40
N SER A 166 -8.11 8.18 8.22
CA SER A 166 -7.89 7.26 9.33
C SER A 166 -6.44 7.19 9.77
N GLN A 167 -5.48 7.25 8.83
CA GLN A 167 -4.05 7.37 9.15
C GLN A 167 -3.77 8.66 9.92
N THR A 168 -4.32 9.79 9.47
CA THR A 168 -4.18 11.06 10.20
C THR A 168 -4.88 11.02 11.56
N ALA A 169 -6.06 10.41 11.67
CA ALA A 169 -6.75 10.26 12.95
C ALA A 169 -5.95 9.43 13.98
N SER A 170 -5.22 8.41 13.55
CA SER A 170 -4.41 7.57 14.44
C SER A 170 -3.18 8.29 14.99
N PHE A 171 -2.74 9.40 14.39
CA PHE A 171 -1.63 10.23 14.89
C PHE A 171 -1.88 10.76 16.30
N ARG A 172 -3.14 10.96 16.71
CA ARG A 172 -3.47 11.40 18.07
C ARG A 172 -3.00 10.42 19.15
N ASN A 173 -2.99 9.14 18.82
CA ASN A 173 -2.66 8.07 19.74
C ASN A 173 -1.20 7.61 19.61
N ARG A 174 -0.41 8.30 18.79
CA ARG A 174 1.01 8.01 18.49
C ARG A 174 1.85 9.27 18.72
N SER A 175 3.16 9.12 18.91
CA SER A 175 4.10 10.23 19.11
C SER A 175 4.44 10.96 17.80
N VAL A 176 3.43 11.47 17.09
CA VAL A 176 3.63 12.27 15.86
C VAL A 176 3.73 13.74 16.20
N LEU A 177 4.92 14.32 15.98
CA LEU A 177 5.19 15.74 16.21
C LEU A 177 4.78 16.65 15.05
N GLY A 178 4.69 16.09 13.84
CA GLY A 178 4.45 16.83 12.60
C GLY A 178 4.31 15.88 11.41
N PHE A 179 3.79 16.36 10.29
CA PHE A 179 3.84 15.59 9.05
C PHE A 179 3.93 16.46 7.79
N GLY A 180 4.42 15.89 6.69
CA GLY A 180 4.44 16.53 5.38
C GLY A 180 4.03 15.57 4.28
N THR A 181 3.26 16.05 3.30
CA THR A 181 2.83 15.21 2.17
C THR A 181 3.17 15.78 0.80
N ASP A 182 3.41 14.91 -0.19
CA ASP A 182 3.67 15.33 -1.57
C ASP A 182 2.39 15.87 -2.24
N MET A 183 1.26 15.25 -1.90
CA MET A 183 -0.07 15.58 -2.41
C MET A 183 -0.94 16.18 -1.31
N GLY A 184 -1.81 17.11 -1.69
CA GLY A 184 -2.75 17.75 -0.78
C GLY A 184 -2.96 19.23 -1.07
N GLY A 185 -3.86 19.86 -0.30
CA GLY A 185 -4.15 21.28 -0.44
C GLY A 185 -4.85 21.81 0.81
N ARG A 186 -5.06 23.13 0.89
CA ARG A 186 -5.62 23.79 2.10
C ARG A 186 -7.00 23.29 2.53
N THR A 187 -7.71 22.60 1.64
CA THR A 187 -9.06 22.05 1.80
C THR A 187 -9.10 20.52 1.71
N SER A 188 -7.96 19.82 1.62
CA SER A 188 -7.94 18.36 1.62
C SER A 188 -8.36 17.80 2.98
N HIS A 189 -8.80 16.54 3.00
CA HIS A 189 -9.10 15.86 4.26
C HIS A 189 -7.91 15.91 5.22
N THR A 190 -6.70 15.67 4.72
CA THR A 190 -5.44 15.77 5.45
C THR A 190 -5.24 17.14 6.13
N ALA A 191 -5.56 18.23 5.43
CA ALA A 191 -5.46 19.59 5.98
C ALA A 191 -6.49 19.87 7.09
N ILE A 192 -7.69 19.30 6.96
CA ILE A 192 -8.74 19.41 7.99
C ILE A 192 -8.29 18.68 9.26
N PHE A 193 -7.78 17.46 9.13
CA PHE A 193 -7.28 16.67 10.26
C PHE A 193 -6.06 17.31 10.92
N ALA A 194 -5.09 17.83 10.14
CA ALA A 194 -3.92 18.53 10.67
C ALA A 194 -4.31 19.64 11.66
N ARG A 195 -5.29 20.45 11.26
CA ARG A 195 -5.80 21.57 12.08
C ARG A 195 -6.56 21.07 13.30
N ALA A 196 -7.39 20.04 13.13
CA ALA A 196 -8.16 19.46 14.22
C ALA A 196 -7.24 18.84 15.30
N LEU A 197 -6.10 18.28 14.89
CA LEU A 197 -5.12 17.67 15.79
C LEU A 197 -4.13 18.70 16.38
N GLY A 198 -4.03 19.89 15.79
CA GLY A 198 -3.09 20.93 16.23
C GLY A 198 -1.62 20.56 15.96
N ILE A 199 -1.37 19.64 15.03
CA ILE A 199 -0.04 19.14 14.69
C ILE A 199 0.50 19.97 13.50
N PRO A 200 1.75 20.46 13.52
CA PRO A 200 2.37 21.15 12.38
C PRO A 200 2.36 20.31 11.11
N ALA A 201 1.90 20.89 9.99
CA ALA A 201 1.83 20.15 8.72
C ALA A 201 1.95 21.04 7.47
N VAL A 202 2.59 20.49 6.42
CA VAL A 202 2.97 21.15 5.17
C VAL A 202 2.73 20.29 3.92
#